data_AF-E4XLK5-F1
#
_entry.id   AF-E4XLK5-F1
#
_cell.length_a   1.000
_cell.length_b   1.000
_cell.length_c   1.000
_cell.angle_alpha   90.00
_cell.angle_beta   90.00
_cell.angle_gamma   90.00
#
_symmetry.space_group_name_H-M   'P 1'
#
loop_
_entity.id
_entity.type
_entity.pdbx_description
1 polymer ?
#
loop_
_entity_poly.entity_id
_entity_poly.type
_entity_poly.pdbx_seq_one_letter_code
_entity_poly.pdbx_strand_id
1 'polypeptide(L)'
;MSLEAIKYENGKLTILDQLKLPLFSEYLKINSVEDGFRAIKEMNVRGAPAIAIVGCLTVAVAVQKKKFENMKELAEFVKTSFERLVAARPTAVNMTENKKMRENLLSKLESEMASDVKTNKLIGDHGAAEIIKLLGDNVTILTHCNTGSLATAGYGTALGVIRSLQRENKLKHVFCTETRPYNQGARLTAYEISFWNPAFDVAPANLIEGIITERGVFKPNEIKNKIN
;
A
#
# COMPACT_ATOMS: atom_id res chain seq x y z
N MET A 1 2.01 1.88 20.10
CA MET A 1 0.82 1.88 19.22
C MET A 1 1.31 1.95 17.78
N SER A 2 0.89 1.02 16.92
CA SER A 2 1.23 1.06 15.50
C SER A 2 0.48 2.19 14.81
N LEU A 3 1.15 2.99 13.98
CA LEU A 3 0.51 4.01 13.17
C LEU A 3 -0.44 3.35 12.14
N GLU A 4 -1.69 3.80 12.11
CA GLU A 4 -2.66 3.40 11.08
C GLU A 4 -2.61 4.38 9.91
N ALA A 5 -2.33 3.89 8.72
CA ALA A 5 -2.26 4.71 7.50
C ALA A 5 -3.64 5.15 7.02
N ILE A 6 -4.67 4.34 7.26
CA ILE A 6 -6.05 4.52 6.82
C ILE A 6 -6.95 4.30 8.03
N LYS A 7 -7.80 5.28 8.35
CA LYS A 7 -8.78 5.21 9.42
C LYS A 7 -10.16 5.50 8.86
N TYR A 8 -11.07 4.55 9.00
CA TYR A 8 -12.45 4.68 8.55
C TYR A 8 -13.39 4.33 9.68
N GLU A 9 -14.15 5.33 10.15
CA GLU A 9 -15.07 5.17 11.28
C GLU A 9 -16.31 6.04 11.07
N ASN A 10 -17.50 5.48 11.29
CA ASN A 10 -18.77 6.22 11.27
C ASN A 10 -18.96 7.09 10.01
N GLY A 11 -18.61 6.57 8.83
CA GLY A 11 -18.74 7.29 7.55
C GLY A 11 -17.68 8.38 7.33
N LYS A 12 -16.63 8.44 8.15
CA LYS A 12 -15.53 9.41 8.04
C LYS A 12 -14.24 8.68 7.69
N LEU A 13 -13.61 9.13 6.59
CA LEU A 13 -12.29 8.68 6.18
C LEU A 13 -11.23 9.71 6.58
N THR A 14 -10.21 9.24 7.29
CA THR A 14 -8.97 9.99 7.54
C THR A 14 -7.77 9.15 7.14
N ILE A 15 -6.78 9.78 6.51
CA ILE A 15 -5.56 9.13 6.04
C ILE A 15 -4.36 9.80 6.69
N LEU A 16 -3.31 9.04 6.94
CA LEU A 16 -2.04 9.61 7.38
C LEU A 16 -1.37 10.35 6.21
N ASP A 17 -0.89 11.57 6.45
CA ASP A 17 -0.11 12.31 5.46
C ASP A 17 1.33 11.76 5.39
N GLN A 18 1.56 10.82 4.48
CA GLN A 18 2.87 10.19 4.33
C GLN A 18 3.94 11.14 3.80
N LEU A 19 3.61 12.36 3.35
CA LEU A 19 4.61 13.38 2.97
C LEU A 19 5.27 14.02 4.19
N LYS A 20 4.60 14.05 5.34
CA LYS A 20 5.10 14.67 6.56
C LYS A 20 5.93 13.73 7.43
N LEU A 21 5.83 12.42 7.20
CA LEU A 21 6.71 11.44 7.83
C LEU A 21 8.18 11.63 7.40
N PRO A 22 9.14 11.35 8.29
CA PRO A 22 8.96 10.85 9.67
C PRO A 22 8.80 11.96 10.73
N LEU A 23 8.90 13.24 10.33
CA LEU A 23 8.96 14.36 11.28
C LEU A 23 7.62 14.63 11.97
N PHE A 24 6.51 14.49 11.25
CA PHE A 24 5.17 14.70 11.80
C PHE A 24 4.21 13.58 11.38
N SER A 25 3.38 13.15 12.34
CA SER A 25 2.31 12.16 12.14
C SER A 25 0.96 12.87 12.11
N GLU A 26 0.63 13.48 10.98
CA GLU A 26 -0.63 14.22 10.79
C GLU A 26 -1.62 13.46 9.90
N TYR A 27 -2.91 13.72 10.11
CA TYR A 27 -4.00 13.07 9.39
C TYR A 27 -4.80 14.06 8.55
N LEU A 28 -5.07 13.68 7.30
CA LEU A 28 -5.93 14.42 6.37
C LEU A 28 -7.34 13.83 6.38
N LYS A 29 -8.36 14.70 6.36
CA LYS A 29 -9.76 14.30 6.24
C LYS A 29 -10.13 14.20 4.77
N ILE A 30 -10.68 13.07 4.35
CA ILE A 30 -11.16 12.87 2.98
C ILE A 30 -12.67 13.03 2.97
N ASN A 31 -13.15 14.14 2.41
CA ASN A 31 -14.55 14.51 2.45
C ASN A 31 -15.26 14.37 1.10
N SER A 32 -14.50 14.28 0.00
CA SER A 32 -14.99 14.26 -1.37
C SER A 32 -14.09 13.39 -2.27
N VAL A 33 -14.59 13.07 -3.47
CA VAL A 33 -13.82 12.36 -4.51
C VAL A 33 -12.56 13.14 -4.88
N GLU A 34 -12.63 14.47 -4.90
CA GLU A 34 -11.49 15.31 -5.25
C GLU A 34 -10.42 15.33 -4.15
N ASP A 35 -10.81 15.24 -2.87
CA ASP A 35 -9.85 15.09 -1.77
C ASP A 35 -9.08 13.77 -1.90
N GLY A 36 -9.79 12.67 -2.16
CA GLY A 36 -9.15 11.36 -2.36
C GLY A 36 -8.27 11.33 -3.60
N PHE A 37 -8.72 11.97 -4.70
CA PHE A 37 -7.92 12.12 -5.91
C PHE A 37 -6.61 12.85 -5.64
N ARG A 38 -6.67 14.01 -4.97
CA ARG A 38 -5.48 14.80 -4.62
C ARG A 38 -4.55 14.01 -3.71
N ALA A 39 -5.08 13.39 -2.67
CA ALA A 39 -4.29 12.59 -1.73
C ALA A 39 -3.52 11.44 -2.41
N ILE A 40 -4.15 10.76 -3.39
CA ILE A 40 -3.50 9.71 -4.17
C ILE A 40 -2.47 10.30 -5.12
N LYS A 41 -2.84 11.36 -5.87
CA LYS A 41 -1.98 11.99 -6.88
C LYS A 41 -0.72 12.62 -6.28
N GLU A 42 -0.86 13.33 -5.16
CA GLU A 42 0.22 14.02 -4.45
C GLU A 42 1.04 13.08 -3.55
N MET A 43 0.68 11.80 -3.50
CA MET A 43 1.35 10.77 -2.71
C MET A 43 1.25 10.94 -1.19
N ASN A 44 0.22 11.64 -0.68
CA ASN A 44 -0.14 11.58 0.74
C ASN A 44 -0.52 10.15 1.14
N VAL A 45 -1.15 9.38 0.23
CA VAL A 45 -1.31 7.93 0.30
C VAL A 45 -0.56 7.27 -0.85
N ARG A 46 0.11 6.16 -0.56
CA ARG A 46 0.84 5.36 -1.55
C ARG A 46 0.92 3.89 -1.12
N GLY A 47 1.33 3.05 -2.06
CA GLY A 47 1.23 1.59 -1.96
C GLY A 47 -0.03 1.12 -2.66
N ALA A 48 0.09 0.14 -3.56
CA ALA A 48 -1.04 -0.26 -4.41
C ALA A 48 -2.29 -0.70 -3.62
N PRO A 49 -2.16 -1.51 -2.55
CA PRO A 49 -3.31 -1.87 -1.72
C PRO A 49 -3.90 -0.65 -0.98
N ALA A 50 -3.06 0.20 -0.39
CA ALA A 50 -3.54 1.40 0.31
C ALA A 50 -4.26 2.39 -0.63
N ILE A 51 -3.75 2.58 -1.85
CA ILE A 51 -4.38 3.42 -2.88
C ILE A 51 -5.77 2.86 -3.25
N ALA A 52 -5.89 1.55 -3.46
CA ALA A 52 -7.16 0.93 -3.81
C ALA A 52 -8.21 1.09 -2.69
N ILE A 53 -7.82 0.81 -1.45
CA ILE A 53 -8.69 0.95 -0.28
C ILE A 53 -9.15 2.40 -0.10
N VAL A 54 -8.22 3.37 -0.14
CA VAL A 54 -8.57 4.79 -0.03
C VAL A 54 -9.47 5.22 -1.17
N GLY A 55 -9.25 4.74 -2.40
CA GLY A 55 -10.12 5.00 -3.53
C GLY A 55 -11.56 4.55 -3.28
N CYS A 56 -11.75 3.29 -2.87
CA CYS A 56 -13.08 2.76 -2.58
C CYS A 56 -13.77 3.47 -1.41
N LEU A 57 -13.07 3.71 -0.30
CA LEU A 57 -13.63 4.41 0.87
C LEU A 57 -13.96 5.86 0.55
N THR A 58 -13.17 6.53 -0.30
CA THR A 58 -13.47 7.89 -0.79
C THR A 58 -14.81 7.92 -1.49
N VAL A 59 -15.06 6.98 -2.41
CA VAL A 59 -16.34 6.86 -3.11
C VAL A 59 -17.48 6.62 -2.13
N ALA A 60 -17.27 5.74 -1.15
CA ALA A 60 -18.29 5.44 -0.15
C ALA A 60 -18.67 6.66 0.71
N VAL A 61 -17.68 7.44 1.18
CA VAL A 61 -17.90 8.70 1.90
C VAL A 61 -18.64 9.71 1.02
N ALA A 62 -18.25 9.85 -0.25
CA ALA A 62 -18.89 10.80 -1.16
C ALA A 62 -20.35 10.43 -1.46
N VAL A 63 -20.63 9.13 -1.63
CA VAL A 63 -21.98 8.59 -1.83
C VAL A 63 -22.87 8.87 -0.61
N GLN A 64 -22.36 8.80 0.63
CA GLN A 64 -23.17 9.11 1.82
C GLN A 64 -23.57 10.58 1.91
N LYS A 65 -22.73 11.49 1.41
CA LYS A 65 -22.96 12.95 1.49
C LYS A 65 -23.85 13.50 0.39
N LYS A 66 -24.03 12.75 -0.70
CA LYS A 66 -24.83 13.16 -1.85
C LYS A 66 -26.18 12.43 -1.87
N LYS A 67 -27.25 13.18 -2.18
CA LYS A 67 -28.57 12.61 -2.51
C LYS A 67 -28.60 12.27 -3.99
N PHE A 68 -29.23 11.15 -4.32
CA PHE A 68 -29.42 10.69 -5.69
C PHE A 68 -30.90 10.45 -5.90
N GLU A 69 -31.43 10.90 -7.04
CA GLU A 69 -32.85 10.79 -7.35
C GLU A 69 -33.22 9.35 -7.74
N ASN A 70 -32.28 8.61 -8.34
CA ASN A 70 -32.49 7.26 -8.81
C ASN A 70 -31.19 6.44 -8.87
N MET A 71 -31.34 5.13 -9.07
CA MET A 71 -30.21 4.19 -9.14
C MET A 71 -29.27 4.44 -10.31
N LYS A 72 -29.76 5.04 -11.41
CA LYS A 72 -28.94 5.34 -12.58
C LYS A 72 -27.96 6.48 -12.29
N GLU A 73 -28.43 7.54 -11.64
CA GLU A 73 -27.58 8.66 -11.22
C GLU A 73 -26.51 8.20 -10.22
N LEU A 74 -26.89 7.36 -9.26
CA LEU A 74 -25.96 6.76 -8.30
C LEU A 74 -24.88 5.92 -8.99
N ALA A 75 -25.27 5.05 -9.93
CA ALA A 75 -24.34 4.21 -10.67
C ALA A 75 -23.36 5.04 -11.52
N GLU A 76 -23.86 6.08 -12.19
CA GLU A 76 -23.03 6.98 -13.00
C GLU A 76 -22.05 7.77 -12.13
N PHE A 77 -22.49 8.25 -10.97
CA PHE A 77 -21.62 8.94 -10.02
C PHE A 77 -20.48 8.05 -9.55
N VAL A 78 -20.76 6.78 -9.21
CA VAL A 78 -19.68 5.88 -8.76
C VAL A 78 -18.74 5.49 -9.88
N LYS A 79 -19.26 5.23 -11.08
CA LYS A 79 -18.42 4.96 -12.25
C LYS A 79 -17.44 6.12 -12.49
N THR A 80 -17.96 7.34 -12.61
CA THR A 80 -17.13 8.55 -12.86
C THR A 80 -16.17 8.85 -11.71
N SER A 81 -16.56 8.54 -10.46
CA SER A 81 -15.67 8.69 -9.29
C SER A 81 -14.49 7.73 -9.34
N PHE A 82 -14.71 6.46 -9.70
CA PHE A 82 -13.61 5.50 -9.87
C PHE A 82 -12.72 5.86 -11.06
N GLU A 83 -13.27 6.26 -12.20
CA GLU A 83 -12.50 6.75 -13.34
C GLU A 83 -11.60 7.92 -12.94
N ARG A 84 -12.14 8.87 -12.16
CA ARG A 84 -11.39 9.99 -11.61
C ARG A 84 -10.24 9.51 -10.73
N LEU A 85 -10.49 8.61 -9.78
CA LEU A 85 -9.49 8.12 -8.82
C LEU A 85 -8.40 7.28 -9.49
N VAL A 86 -8.75 6.45 -10.49
CA VAL A 86 -7.79 5.68 -11.28
C VAL A 86 -6.85 6.62 -12.07
N ALA A 87 -7.38 7.71 -12.60
CA ALA A 87 -6.58 8.73 -13.29
C ALA A 87 -5.56 9.43 -12.38
N ALA A 88 -5.68 9.32 -11.04
CA ALA A 88 -4.70 9.90 -10.12
C ALA A 88 -3.34 9.20 -10.26
N ARG A 89 -3.34 7.86 -10.37
CA ARG A 89 -2.16 7.01 -10.55
C ARG A 89 -2.53 5.73 -11.34
N PRO A 90 -2.43 5.74 -12.68
CA PRO A 90 -2.96 4.68 -13.55
C PRO A 90 -2.25 3.32 -13.42
N THR A 91 -1.12 3.26 -12.71
CA THR A 91 -0.41 2.01 -12.41
C THR A 91 -1.00 1.26 -11.21
N ALA A 92 -2.01 1.79 -10.53
CA ALA A 92 -2.70 1.13 -9.43
C ALA A 92 -3.90 0.31 -9.97
N VAL A 93 -3.61 -0.92 -10.42
CA VAL A 93 -4.53 -1.79 -11.19
C VAL A 93 -5.70 -2.39 -10.36
N ASN A 94 -5.84 -2.06 -9.08
CA ASN A 94 -6.78 -2.74 -8.18
C ASN A 94 -8.14 -2.04 -7.94
N MET A 95 -8.55 -1.03 -8.72
CA MET A 95 -9.78 -0.27 -8.44
C MET A 95 -11.03 -0.67 -9.23
N THR A 96 -10.96 -1.66 -10.09
CA THR A 96 -12.10 -2.05 -10.93
C THR A 96 -12.66 -3.39 -10.51
N GLU A 97 -13.63 -3.40 -9.59
CA GLU A 97 -14.78 -4.32 -9.71
C GLU A 97 -15.97 -4.06 -8.75
N ASN A 98 -17.15 -4.12 -9.36
CA ASN A 98 -18.47 -4.51 -8.85
C ASN A 98 -19.57 -3.49 -8.50
N LYS A 99 -20.77 -3.83 -9.03
CA LYS A 99 -21.94 -2.99 -9.38
C LYS A 99 -23.12 -3.05 -8.39
N LYS A 100 -22.97 -3.52 -7.14
CA LYS A 100 -24.10 -3.63 -6.18
C LYS A 100 -23.90 -2.75 -4.95
N MET A 101 -24.65 -1.65 -4.92
CA MET A 101 -24.20 -0.38 -4.36
C MET A 101 -25.19 0.19 -3.34
N ARG A 102 -24.86 0.04 -2.06
CA ARG A 102 -24.82 1.09 -1.02
C ARG A 102 -24.66 0.46 0.35
N GLU A 103 -25.54 -0.46 0.70
CA GLU A 103 -25.57 -1.08 2.03
C GLU A 103 -24.56 -2.23 2.17
N ASN A 104 -24.37 -3.01 1.11
CA ASN A 104 -23.32 -4.05 1.08
C ASN A 104 -21.92 -3.52 0.73
N LEU A 105 -21.79 -2.28 0.23
CA LEU A 105 -20.49 -1.78 -0.23
C LEU A 105 -19.58 -1.49 0.96
N LEU A 106 -20.10 -0.85 2.01
CA LEU A 106 -19.31 -0.48 3.19
C LEU A 106 -18.84 -1.70 3.97
N SER A 107 -19.77 -2.59 4.31
CA SER A 107 -19.46 -3.84 5.00
C SER A 107 -18.52 -4.71 4.18
N LYS A 108 -18.66 -4.73 2.85
CA LYS A 108 -17.73 -5.41 1.96
C LYS A 108 -16.35 -4.77 1.96
N LEU A 109 -16.24 -3.43 1.93
CA LEU A 109 -14.96 -2.72 1.97
C LEU A 109 -14.24 -2.91 3.31
N GLU A 110 -14.96 -2.85 4.42
CA GLU A 110 -14.41 -3.18 5.75
C GLU A 110 -13.93 -4.64 5.80
N SER A 111 -14.71 -5.57 5.24
CA SER A 111 -14.32 -6.98 5.09
C SER A 111 -13.10 -7.15 4.17
N GLU A 112 -12.99 -6.37 3.09
CA GLU A 112 -11.86 -6.42 2.15
C GLU A 112 -10.59 -5.87 2.79
N MET A 113 -10.66 -4.79 3.57
CA MET A 113 -9.54 -4.29 4.39
C MET A 113 -9.07 -5.33 5.40
N ALA A 114 -10.00 -5.96 6.13
CA ALA A 114 -9.68 -7.03 7.07
C ALA A 114 -9.05 -8.24 6.35
N SER A 115 -9.55 -8.55 5.15
CA SER A 115 -8.99 -9.60 4.29
C SER A 115 -7.57 -9.27 3.79
N ASP A 116 -7.29 -8.02 3.42
CA ASP A 116 -5.94 -7.57 3.04
C ASP A 116 -4.97 -7.73 4.22
N VAL A 117 -5.35 -7.33 5.44
CA VAL A 117 -4.52 -7.54 6.65
C VAL A 117 -4.27 -9.03 6.88
N LYS A 118 -5.29 -9.88 6.74
CA LYS A 118 -5.15 -11.34 6.89
C LYS A 118 -4.18 -11.90 5.84
N THR A 119 -4.33 -11.47 4.58
CA THR A 119 -3.46 -11.89 3.48
C THR A 119 -2.02 -11.45 3.69
N ASN A 120 -1.80 -10.21 4.13
CA ASN A 120 -0.49 -9.67 4.49
C ASN A 120 0.18 -10.48 5.61
N LYS A 121 -0.57 -10.88 6.64
CA LYS A 121 -0.07 -11.78 7.68
C LYS A 121 0.32 -13.14 7.14
N LEU A 122 -0.51 -13.75 6.28
CA LEU A 122 -0.19 -15.03 5.64
C LEU A 122 1.07 -14.93 4.77
N ILE A 123 1.20 -13.87 3.97
CA ILE A 123 2.42 -13.60 3.19
C ILE A 123 3.63 -13.55 4.13
N GLY A 124 3.51 -12.81 5.23
CA GLY A 124 4.57 -12.68 6.22
C GLY A 124 4.98 -14.03 6.81
N ASP A 125 4.00 -14.81 7.26
CA ASP A 125 4.21 -16.07 7.97
C ASP A 125 4.75 -17.16 7.03
N HIS A 126 4.20 -17.29 5.83
CA HIS A 126 4.71 -18.23 4.83
C HIS A 126 6.11 -17.84 4.34
N GLY A 127 6.36 -16.55 4.09
CA GLY A 127 7.67 -16.08 3.67
C GLY A 127 8.73 -16.27 4.75
N ALA A 128 8.39 -16.01 6.02
CA ALA A 128 9.29 -16.24 7.15
C ALA A 128 9.62 -17.72 7.31
N ALA A 129 8.61 -18.59 7.26
CA ALA A 129 8.80 -20.04 7.37
C ALA A 129 9.74 -20.58 6.29
N GLU A 130 9.60 -20.14 5.04
CA GLU A 130 10.48 -20.58 3.95
C GLU A 130 11.92 -20.04 4.13
N ILE A 131 12.08 -18.79 4.56
CA ILE A 131 13.40 -18.23 4.88
C ILE A 131 14.08 -18.99 6.01
N ILE A 132 13.36 -19.31 7.09
CA ILE A 132 13.87 -20.07 8.24
C ILE A 132 14.27 -21.49 7.81
N LYS A 133 13.45 -22.13 6.97
CA LYS A 133 13.76 -23.45 6.43
C LYS A 133 15.04 -23.44 5.59
N LEU A 134 15.27 -22.40 4.80
CA LEU A 134 16.41 -22.28 3.91
C LEU A 134 17.69 -21.81 4.60
N LEU A 135 17.59 -20.84 5.50
CA LEU A 135 18.74 -20.10 6.05
C LEU A 135 18.91 -20.28 7.57
N GLY A 136 17.92 -20.86 8.25
CA GLY A 136 17.91 -21.03 9.70
C GLY A 136 17.63 -19.74 10.47
N ASP A 137 18.33 -19.57 11.58
CA ASP A 137 18.14 -18.47 12.52
C ASP A 137 19.12 -17.32 12.24
N ASN A 138 18.90 -16.18 12.89
CA ASN A 138 19.76 -14.99 12.82
C ASN A 138 19.97 -14.44 11.39
N VAL A 139 18.91 -14.45 10.59
CA VAL A 139 18.95 -13.97 9.20
C VAL A 139 19.07 -12.45 9.14
N THR A 140 19.80 -11.95 8.14
CA THR A 140 19.87 -10.52 7.82
C THR A 140 19.18 -10.28 6.50
N ILE A 141 18.19 -9.38 6.48
CA ILE A 141 17.35 -9.13 5.30
C ILE A 141 17.65 -7.76 4.72
N LEU A 142 17.75 -7.65 3.40
CA LEU A 142 17.74 -6.38 2.68
C LEU A 142 16.37 -6.16 2.05
N THR A 143 15.80 -4.97 2.21
CA THR A 143 14.52 -4.58 1.60
C THR A 143 14.62 -3.26 0.85
N HIS A 144 13.69 -3.03 -0.08
CA HIS A 144 13.68 -1.88 -0.98
C HIS A 144 12.30 -1.21 -0.98
N CYS A 145 12.28 0.11 -1.18
CA CYS A 145 11.07 0.93 -1.09
C CYS A 145 10.39 0.82 0.28
N ASN A 146 9.05 0.92 0.32
CA ASN A 146 8.23 0.70 1.49
C ASN A 146 7.08 -0.24 1.16
N THR A 147 7.02 -1.34 1.91
CA THR A 147 6.06 -2.44 1.76
C THR A 147 5.43 -2.80 3.10
N GLY A 148 5.44 -1.86 4.04
CA GLY A 148 4.91 -2.01 5.38
C GLY A 148 3.42 -1.72 5.49
N SER A 149 2.99 -1.48 6.73
CA SER A 149 1.62 -1.04 7.04
C SER A 149 1.28 0.32 6.44
N LEU A 150 2.30 1.13 6.10
CA LEU A 150 2.06 2.39 5.39
C LEU A 150 1.72 2.20 3.91
N ALA A 151 2.04 1.03 3.34
CA ALA A 151 1.77 0.72 1.93
C ALA A 151 0.56 -0.21 1.71
N THR A 152 0.00 -0.79 2.78
CA THR A 152 -1.12 -1.75 2.72
C THR A 152 -2.23 -1.40 3.71
N ALA A 153 -3.27 -2.24 3.85
CA ALA A 153 -4.27 -2.07 4.92
C ALA A 153 -3.66 -2.21 6.33
N GLY A 154 -2.49 -2.84 6.42
CA GLY A 154 -1.80 -3.13 7.65
C GLY A 154 -0.85 -4.31 7.50
N TYR A 155 0.08 -4.45 8.44
CA TYR A 155 1.13 -5.48 8.48
C TYR A 155 2.17 -5.42 7.34
N GLY A 156 1.78 -5.19 6.09
CA GLY A 156 2.68 -5.12 4.94
C GLY A 156 2.96 -6.48 4.30
N THR A 157 3.64 -6.45 3.15
CA THR A 157 4.00 -7.64 2.37
C THR A 157 5.44 -8.08 2.68
N ALA A 158 6.45 -7.54 2.00
CA ALA A 158 7.85 -7.88 2.28
C ALA A 158 8.28 -7.41 3.68
N LEU A 159 7.83 -6.23 4.11
CA LEU A 159 8.02 -5.82 5.51
C LEU A 159 7.18 -6.67 6.50
N GLY A 160 6.07 -7.27 6.03
CA GLY A 160 5.32 -8.26 6.77
C GLY A 160 6.12 -9.55 7.03
N VAL A 161 6.89 -10.01 6.05
CA VAL A 161 7.84 -11.14 6.22
C VAL A 161 8.90 -10.81 7.26
N ILE A 162 9.48 -9.61 7.19
CA ILE A 162 10.44 -9.12 8.18
C ILE A 162 9.82 -9.08 9.58
N ARG A 163 8.56 -8.62 9.70
CA ARG A 163 7.82 -8.61 10.97
C ARG A 163 7.58 -10.02 11.51
N SER A 164 7.25 -10.99 10.65
CA SER A 164 7.09 -12.40 11.06
C SER A 164 8.42 -12.99 11.53
N LEU A 165 9.53 -12.76 10.81
CA LEU A 165 10.88 -13.18 11.24
C LEU A 165 11.29 -12.56 12.59
N GLN A 166 10.97 -11.28 12.81
CA GLN A 166 11.23 -10.61 14.08
C GLN A 166 10.40 -11.23 15.21
N ARG A 167 9.09 -11.47 14.96
CA ARG A 167 8.18 -12.10 15.92
C ARG A 167 8.64 -13.49 16.36
N GLU A 168 9.26 -14.24 15.46
CA GLU A 168 9.80 -15.56 15.74
C GLU A 168 11.24 -15.54 16.32
N ASN A 169 11.80 -14.35 16.58
CA ASN A 169 13.18 -14.15 17.04
C ASN A 169 14.24 -14.76 16.10
N LYS A 170 13.94 -14.80 14.80
CA LYS A 170 14.84 -15.35 13.76
C LYS A 170 15.59 -14.26 13.00
N LEU A 171 15.19 -13.01 13.16
CA LEU A 171 15.77 -11.86 12.50
C LEU A 171 16.95 -11.28 13.30
N LYS A 172 18.14 -11.26 12.69
CA LYS A 172 19.33 -10.58 13.25
C LYS A 172 19.33 -9.09 12.91
N HIS A 173 19.07 -8.75 11.65
CA HIS A 173 19.16 -7.37 11.18
C HIS A 173 18.36 -7.12 9.90
N VAL A 174 18.05 -5.86 9.64
CA VAL A 174 17.38 -5.42 8.41
C VAL A 174 18.10 -4.22 7.84
N PHE A 175 18.49 -4.28 6.58
CA PHE A 175 18.89 -3.14 5.79
C PHE A 175 17.72 -2.67 4.93
N CYS A 176 17.44 -1.36 4.93
CA CYS A 176 16.55 -0.78 3.94
C CYS A 176 17.24 0.35 3.17
N THR A 177 17.18 0.23 1.84
CA THR A 177 17.76 1.21 0.91
C THR A 177 17.05 2.55 1.00
N GLU A 178 17.68 3.67 0.66
CA GLU A 178 16.98 4.97 0.74
C GLU A 178 15.78 5.09 -0.21
N THR A 179 15.87 4.50 -1.40
CA THR A 179 14.84 4.50 -2.46
C THR A 179 14.60 5.89 -3.09
N ARG A 180 15.60 6.41 -3.81
CA ARG A 180 15.46 7.67 -4.58
C ARG A 180 14.38 7.54 -5.69
N PRO A 181 13.78 8.68 -6.12
CA PRO A 181 13.96 10.03 -5.61
C PRO A 181 13.01 10.39 -4.44
N TYR A 182 12.06 9.51 -4.10
CA TYR A 182 11.00 9.80 -3.12
C TYR A 182 11.34 9.38 -1.68
N ASN A 183 12.47 8.70 -1.52
CA ASN A 183 13.08 8.29 -0.26
C ASN A 183 12.16 7.43 0.59
N GLN A 184 11.39 6.53 -0.02
CA GLN A 184 10.40 5.73 0.72
C GLN A 184 11.06 4.83 1.77
N GLY A 185 12.20 4.24 1.44
CA GLY A 185 12.92 3.39 2.39
C GLY A 185 13.49 4.22 3.54
N ALA A 186 14.16 5.34 3.25
CA ALA A 186 14.72 6.22 4.28
C ALA A 186 13.64 6.92 5.15
N ARG A 187 12.49 7.28 4.57
CA ARG A 187 11.45 8.04 5.29
C ARG A 187 10.39 7.18 5.96
N LEU A 188 9.98 6.08 5.33
CA LEU A 188 8.88 5.25 5.81
C LEU A 188 9.34 3.90 6.33
N THR A 189 10.16 3.17 5.56
CA THR A 189 10.58 1.84 6.00
C THR A 189 11.43 1.93 7.24
N ALA A 190 12.40 2.86 7.27
CA ALA A 190 13.19 3.16 8.47
C ALA A 190 12.32 3.62 9.65
N TYR A 191 11.19 4.29 9.39
CA TYR A 191 10.23 4.70 10.42
C TYR A 191 9.40 3.52 10.96
N GLU A 192 9.15 2.50 10.13
CA GLU A 192 8.35 1.32 10.49
C GLU A 192 9.15 0.19 11.14
N ILE A 193 10.49 0.21 11.07
CA ILE A 193 11.38 -0.81 11.64
C ILE A 193 12.07 -0.29 12.89
N SER A 194 12.17 -1.13 13.92
CA SER A 194 12.91 -0.82 15.15
C SER A 194 14.33 -1.38 15.10
N PHE A 195 15.09 -1.05 14.05
CA PHE A 195 16.50 -1.42 13.91
C PHE A 195 17.35 -0.22 13.49
N TRP A 196 18.60 -0.20 13.92
CA TRP A 196 19.58 0.75 13.40
C TRP A 196 19.83 0.45 11.93
N ASN A 197 19.41 1.34 11.04
CA ASN A 197 19.55 1.17 9.61
C ASN A 197 20.44 2.27 9.03
N PRO A 198 21.70 1.98 8.68
CA PRO A 198 22.48 2.88 7.84
C PRO A 198 21.85 2.80 6.46
N ALA A 199 20.91 3.69 6.14
CA ALA A 199 20.32 3.74 4.80
C ALA A 199 21.45 3.99 3.79
N PHE A 200 21.77 2.97 2.99
CA PHE A 200 22.72 3.07 1.87
C PHE A 200 21.97 2.83 0.57
N ASP A 201 22.46 3.44 -0.51
CA ASP A 201 21.83 3.35 -1.81
C ASP A 201 22.20 2.03 -2.48
N VAL A 202 21.25 1.43 -3.20
CA VAL A 202 21.55 0.39 -4.19
C VAL A 202 21.80 1.09 -5.52
N ALA A 203 22.67 0.53 -6.35
CA ALA A 203 23.10 1.09 -7.62
C ALA A 203 21.95 1.84 -8.35
N PRO A 204 22.19 3.09 -8.81
CA PRO A 204 21.23 3.87 -9.58
C PRO A 204 20.46 3.00 -10.59
N ALA A 205 19.14 3.19 -10.71
CA ALA A 205 18.29 2.31 -11.53
C ALA A 205 18.76 2.20 -12.99
N ASN A 206 19.47 3.22 -13.51
CA ASN A 206 20.08 3.21 -14.84
C ASN A 206 21.27 2.23 -15.00
N LEU A 207 21.76 1.66 -13.90
CA LEU A 207 22.80 0.63 -13.88
C LEU A 207 22.23 -0.80 -13.85
N ILE A 208 20.90 -0.96 -13.78
CA ILE A 208 20.27 -2.27 -13.85
C ILE A 208 20.22 -2.72 -15.30
N GLU A 209 21.04 -3.71 -15.68
CA GLU A 209 21.07 -4.22 -17.06
C GLU A 209 20.00 -5.29 -17.34
N GLY A 210 19.53 -5.99 -16.30
CA GLY A 210 18.54 -7.06 -16.42
C GLY A 210 17.74 -7.28 -15.14
N ILE A 211 16.48 -7.64 -15.30
CA ILE A 211 15.53 -7.99 -14.24
C ILE A 211 15.17 -9.46 -14.41
N ILE A 212 15.41 -10.25 -13.36
CA ILE A 212 15.11 -11.69 -13.34
C ILE A 212 13.73 -11.89 -12.73
N THR A 213 12.90 -12.67 -13.40
CA THR A 213 11.54 -13.02 -12.98
C THR A 213 11.29 -14.51 -13.20
N GLU A 214 10.16 -15.01 -12.71
CA GLU A 214 9.69 -16.38 -12.99
C GLU A 214 9.44 -16.65 -14.49
N ARG A 215 9.32 -15.59 -15.31
CA ARG A 215 9.11 -15.67 -16.76
C ARG A 215 10.39 -15.49 -17.59
N GLY A 216 11.55 -15.32 -16.95
CA GLY A 216 12.84 -15.12 -17.59
C GLY A 216 13.54 -13.81 -17.21
N VAL A 217 14.60 -13.48 -17.96
CA VAL A 217 15.44 -12.28 -17.75
C VAL A 217 15.13 -11.23 -18.82
N PHE A 218 14.83 -10.01 -18.38
CA PHE A 218 14.39 -8.92 -19.26
C PHE A 218 15.17 -7.64 -19.00
N LYS A 219 15.44 -6.83 -20.02
CA LYS A 219 15.96 -5.47 -19.78
C LYS A 219 14.86 -4.62 -19.10
N PRO A 220 15.22 -3.60 -18.28
CA PRO A 220 14.23 -2.77 -17.60
C PRO A 220 13.16 -2.16 -18.52
N ASN A 221 13.53 -1.79 -19.75
CA ASN A 221 12.60 -1.18 -20.72
C ASN A 221 11.63 -2.19 -21.38
N GLU A 222 11.90 -3.50 -21.26
CA GLU A 222 11.14 -4.56 -21.93
C GLU A 222 10.08 -5.19 -21.01
N ILE A 223 10.26 -5.05 -19.70
CA ILE A 223 9.48 -5.77 -18.68
C ILE A 223 7.98 -5.48 -18.75
N LYS A 224 7.61 -4.23 -19.08
CA LYS A 224 6.23 -3.75 -19.12
C LYS A 224 5.37 -4.47 -20.17
N ASN A 225 5.99 -5.04 -21.20
CA ASN A 225 5.32 -5.76 -22.29
C ASN A 225 5.35 -7.29 -22.12
N LYS A 226 6.02 -7.80 -21.06
CA LYS A 226 6.28 -9.24 -20.88
C LYS A 226 5.61 -9.84 -19.63
N ILE A 227 5.25 -8.98 -18.67
CA ILE A 227 4.65 -9.40 -17.39
C ILE A 227 3.13 -9.16 -17.33
N ASN A 228 2.58 -8.35 -18.24
CA ASN A 228 1.14 -8.22 -18.41
C ASN A 228 0.54 -9.46 -19.09
#